data_AF-A0A6M3KZH6-F1
#
_entry.id   AF-A0A6M3KZH6-F1
#
_cell.length_a   1.000
_cell.length_b   1.000
_cell.length_c   1.000
_cell.angle_alpha   90.00
_cell.angle_beta   90.00
_cell.angle_gamma   90.00
#
_symmetry.space_group_name_H-M   'P 1'
#
loop_
_entity.id
_entity.type
_entity.pdbx_description
1 polymer ?
#
loop_
_entity_poly.entity_id
_entity_poly.type
_entity_poly.pdbx_seq_one_letter_code
_entity_poly.pdbx_strand_id
1 'polypeptide(L)' 'MKTYKVTLNYHGELHVFHTKTSRPDIAAKNAIYKLAQKLGRDLCYVNLHFNNGDKILVTEVKDDA' A
#
# COMPACT_ATOMS: atom_id res chain seq x y z
N MET A 1 -0.52 -17.89 -7.33
CA MET A 1 -0.68 -16.44 -7.05
C MET A 1 -1.73 -16.26 -5.97
N LYS A 2 -1.53 -15.33 -5.03
CA LYS A 2 -2.50 -15.01 -3.96
C LYS A 2 -3.08 -13.62 -4.19
N THR A 3 -4.28 -13.37 -3.71
CA THR A 3 -4.85 -12.02 -3.66
C THR A 3 -4.48 -11.41 -2.31
N TYR A 4 -3.81 -10.27 -2.33
CA TYR A 4 -3.50 -9.49 -1.14
C TYR A 4 -4.50 -8.33 -1.02
N LYS A 5 -5.03 -8.15 0.19
CA LYS A 5 -5.79 -6.96 0.58
C LYS A 5 -4.83 -6.00 1.28
N VAL A 6 -4.65 -4.82 0.70
CA VAL A 6 -3.74 -3.78 1.20
C VAL A 6 -4.59 -2.59 1.62
N THR A 7 -4.42 -2.13 2.86
CA THR A 7 -5.12 -0.95 3.38
C THR A 7 -4.11 0.16 3.59
N LEU A 8 -4.33 1.31 2.97
CA LEU A 8 -3.50 2.49 3.12
C LEU A 8 -4.25 3.52 3.93
N ASN A 9 -3.61 4.13 4.92
CA ASN A 9 -4.14 5.31 5.61
C ASN A 9 -3.40 6.55 5.10
N TYR A 10 -4.12 7.45 4.45
CA TYR A 10 -3.59 8.70 3.96
C TYR A 10 -4.44 9.85 4.50
N HIS A 11 -3.85 10.73 5.31
CA HIS A 11 -4.54 11.86 5.96
C HIS A 11 -5.81 11.47 6.76
N GLY A 12 -5.85 10.28 7.34
CA GLY A 12 -7.01 9.78 8.09
C GLY A 12 -8.06 9.08 7.24
N GLU A 13 -7.92 9.08 5.92
CA GLU A 13 -8.76 8.31 5.01
C GLU A 13 -8.16 6.92 4.72
N LEU A 14 -9.00 5.89 4.85
CA LEU A 14 -8.62 4.51 4.56
C LEU A 14 -8.92 4.15 3.11
N HIS A 15 -7.90 3.73 2.37
CA HIS A 15 -8.01 3.25 1.00
C HIS A 15 -7.64 1.77 0.91
N VAL A 16 -8.59 0.96 0.42
CA VAL A 16 -8.41 -0.49 0.32
C VAL A 16 -8.16 -0.89 -1.13
N PHE A 17 -7.09 -1.64 -1.35
CA PHE A 17 -6.71 -2.17 -2.65
C PHE A 17 -6.62 -3.69 -2.62
N HIS A 18 -7.09 -4.33 -3.68
CA HIS A 18 -6.91 -5.76 -3.90
C HIS A 18 -5.95 -5.96 -5.07
N THR A 19 -4.92 -6.77 -4.86
CA THR A 19 -3.87 -7.00 -5.85
C THR A 19 -3.46 -8.46 -5.86
N LYS A 20 -3.34 -9.03 -7.07
CA LYS A 20 -2.97 -10.43 -7.26
C LYS A 20 -1.49 -10.52 -7.58
N THR A 21 -0.73 -11.12 -6.69
CA THR A 21 0.71 -11.32 -6.87
C THR A 21 1.15 -12.54 -6.05
N SER A 22 2.32 -13.08 -6.33
CA SER A 22 2.95 -14.08 -5.47
C SER A 22 3.76 -13.42 -4.35
N ARG A 23 4.05 -12.12 -4.48
CA ARG A 23 4.99 -11.34 -3.66
C ARG A 23 4.28 -10.22 -2.88
N PRO A 24 4.31 -10.21 -1.53
CA PRO A 24 3.62 -9.21 -0.71
C PRO A 24 4.23 -7.79 -0.86
N ASP A 25 5.53 -7.69 -1.11
CA ASP A 25 6.22 -6.42 -1.38
C ASP A 25 5.74 -5.76 -2.68
N ILE A 26 5.42 -6.55 -3.70
CA ILE A 26 4.82 -6.03 -4.94
C ILE A 26 3.38 -5.59 -4.71
N ALA A 27 2.65 -6.30 -3.84
CA ALA A 27 1.29 -5.89 -3.47
C ALA A 27 1.28 -4.49 -2.84
N ALA A 28 2.25 -4.23 -1.97
CA ALA A 28 2.50 -2.95 -1.32
C ALA A 28 2.71 -1.81 -2.31
N LYS A 29 3.72 -1.95 -3.16
CA LYS A 29 4.12 -0.94 -4.15
C LYS A 29 2.98 -0.63 -5.11
N ASN A 30 2.28 -1.67 -5.59
CA ASN A 30 1.13 -1.48 -6.48
C ASN A 30 -0.02 -0.72 -5.81
N ALA A 31 -0.26 -0.92 -4.51
CA ALA A 31 -1.28 -0.18 -3.79
C ALA A 31 -0.90 1.31 -3.64
N ILE A 32 0.36 1.61 -3.30
CA ILE A 32 0.86 3.01 -3.21
C ILE A 32 0.74 3.69 -4.56
N TYR A 33 1.22 3.04 -5.63
CA TYR A 33 1.19 3.62 -6.97
C TYR A 33 -0.23 3.90 -7.45
N LYS A 34 -1.19 3.02 -7.14
CA LYS A 34 -2.62 3.25 -7.42
C LYS A 34 -3.19 4.39 -6.59
N LEU A 35 -2.79 4.54 -5.33
CA LEU A 35 -3.21 5.66 -4.49
C LEU A 35 -2.64 6.98 -5.02
N ALA A 36 -1.37 7.01 -5.42
CA ALA A 36 -0.71 8.18 -6.00
C ALA A 36 -1.40 8.65 -7.28
N GLN A 37 -1.70 7.71 -8.19
CA GLN A 37 -2.49 8.00 -9.39
C GLN A 37 -3.89 8.53 -9.05
N LYS A 38 -4.58 7.91 -8.08
CA LYS A 38 -5.93 8.34 -7.69
C LYS A 38 -5.94 9.76 -7.12
N LEU A 39 -4.91 10.11 -6.36
CA LEU A 39 -4.76 11.43 -5.74
C LEU A 39 -4.13 12.46 -6.69
N GLY A 40 -3.62 12.04 -7.85
CA GLY A 40 -2.93 12.89 -8.81
C GLY A 40 -1.67 13.55 -8.23
N ARG A 41 -1.00 12.88 -7.27
CA ARG A 41 0.12 13.44 -6.51
C ARG A 41 1.22 12.40 -6.32
N ASP A 42 2.45 12.90 -6.26
CA ASP A 42 3.59 12.11 -5.81
C ASP A 42 3.46 11.89 -4.29
N LEU A 43 3.42 10.63 -3.87
CA LEU A 43 3.14 10.23 -2.49
C LEU A 43 4.43 9.87 -1.77
N CYS A 44 5.15 10.88 -1.27
CA CYS A 44 6.42 10.68 -0.57
C CYS A 44 6.28 10.12 0.87
N TYR A 45 5.06 10.11 1.43
CA TYR A 45 4.78 9.61 2.79
C TYR A 45 3.44 8.89 2.85
N VAL A 46 3.46 7.56 2.77
CA VAL A 46 2.27 6.73 2.99
C VAL A 46 2.56 5.68 4.05
N ASN A 47 1.81 5.74 5.15
CA ASN A 47 1.80 4.66 6.12
C ASN A 47 1.04 3.46 5.52
N LEU A 48 1.79 2.49 5.04
CA LEU A 48 1.28 1.22 4.55
C LEU A 48 0.82 0.37 5.73
N HIS A 49 -0.46 -0.02 5.78
CA HIS A 49 -0.94 -1.02 6.72
C HIS A 49 -1.26 -2.32 5.96
N PHE A 50 -0.31 -3.26 5.95
CA PHE A 50 -0.63 -4.63 5.51
C PHE A 50 -1.43 -5.30 6.61
N ASN A 51 -2.64 -5.76 6.28
CA ASN A 51 -3.41 -6.61 7.17
C ASN A 51 -3.54 -7.99 6.54
N ASN A 52 -2.65 -8.91 6.95
CA ASN A 52 -2.69 -10.31 6.54
C ASN A 52 -3.11 -11.20 7.73
N GLY A 53 -4.28 -10.92 8.31
CA GLY A 53 -4.92 -11.73 9.35
C GLY A 53 -4.32 -11.57 10.75
N ASP A 54 -3.00 -11.46 10.89
CA ASP A 54 -2.31 -11.51 12.20
C ASP A 54 -1.16 -10.52 12.36
N LYS A 55 -0.73 -9.81 11.30
CA LYS A 55 0.40 -8.89 11.37
C LYS A 55 0.12 -7.60 10.63
N ILE A 56 0.24 -6.49 11.36
CA ILE A 56 0.30 -5.13 10.82
C ILE A 56 1.78 -4.87 10.51
N LEU A 57 2.15 -4.88 9.23
CA LEU A 57 3.46 -4.40 8.82
C LEU A 57 3.30 -2.93 8.45
N VAL A 58 3.87 -2.04 9.28
CA VAL A 58 4.02 -0.62 8.96
C VAL A 58 5.33 -0.49 8.19
N THR A 59 5.26 -0.11 6.93
CA THR A 59 6.47 0.16 6.13
C THR A 59 6.40 1.60 5.67
N GLU A 60 7.27 2.42 6.24
CA GLU A 60 7.59 3.74 5.71
C GLU A 60 8.29 3.52 4.36
N VAL A 61 7.62 3.88 3.26
CA VAL A 61 8.25 3.92 1.95
C VAL A 61 8.79 5.34 1.78
N LYS A 62 10.10 5.50 2.02
CA LYS A 62 10.84 6.67 1.57
C LYS A 62 11.20 6.46 0.10
N ASP A 63 10.94 7.47 -0.70
CA ASP A 63 11.56 7.62 -2.01
C ASP A 63 13.07 7.87 -1.76
N ASP A 64 13.87 6.82 -1.77
CA ASP A 64 15.32 6.96 -2.01
C ASP A 64 15.45 7.18 -3.52
N ALA A 65 15.53 8.45 -3.91
CA ALA A 65 16.05 8.84 -5.21
C ALA A 65 17.53 8.43 -5.35
#